data_AF-A0A164JPC4-F1
#
_entry.id   AF-A0A164JPC4-F1
#
_cell.length_a   1.000
_cell.length_b   1.000
_cell.length_c   1.000
_cell.angle_alpha   90.00
_cell.angle_beta   90.00
_cell.angle_gamma   90.00
#
_symmetry.space_group_name_H-M   'P 1'
#
loop_
_entity.id
_entity.type
_entity.pdbx_description
1 polymer ?
#
loop_
_entity_poly.entity_id
_entity_poly.type
_entity_poly.pdbx_seq_one_letter_code
_entity_poly.pdbx_strand_id
1 'polypeptide(L)'
;MRSGLDYAAARPGGSAIRAAGYDFVVRYLSDGGPALPGKLLTPDEAADLRAHGVSIVSNWETTADRMLDGHDAGVADARLALRQALACGGRADRPVYFSADFDATPEQQTPIDAYLDGAASVLGRANVGIYGGYWPVSRALDAGAAVWAWQTDAWSGGHVETRRQLHQTTRQVTVNGVVCDVDEAETADFGQWDHTAAAETFAAAQDGLLRDIRVQVAELLAQFSELRTEIGDLETTIADLRHEVQRLSHPQWPWPLSLLGGPAHAIAEQLARLDGRQPLSGARHSNGERAQEWR
;
A
#
# COMPACT_ATOMS: atom_id res chain seq x y z
N MET A 1 -8.88 -7.34 0.78
CA MET A 1 -8.60 -8.49 1.66
C MET A 1 -8.17 -9.63 0.77
N ARG A 2 -7.07 -10.31 1.09
CA ARG A 2 -6.62 -11.46 0.31
C ARG A 2 -7.35 -12.70 0.83
N SER A 3 -7.77 -13.58 -0.07
CA SER A 3 -8.37 -14.85 0.31
C SER A 3 -7.43 -15.99 -0.07
N GLY A 4 -7.44 -17.05 0.75
CA GLY A 4 -6.60 -18.22 0.55
C GLY A 4 -7.36 -19.50 0.82
N LEU A 5 -6.62 -20.59 0.68
CA LEU A 5 -7.14 -21.94 0.86
C LEU A 5 -6.17 -22.79 1.68
N ASP A 6 -6.71 -23.68 2.49
CA ASP A 6 -5.99 -24.84 3.00
C ASP A 6 -6.67 -26.14 2.52
N TYR A 7 -5.87 -27.20 2.40
CA TYR A 7 -6.32 -28.48 1.84
C TYR A 7 -5.35 -29.60 2.21
N ALA A 8 -5.91 -30.81 2.37
CA ALA A 8 -5.14 -32.00 2.73
C ALA A 8 -5.39 -33.23 1.86
N ALA A 9 -6.57 -33.35 1.23
CA ALA A 9 -6.92 -34.57 0.49
C ALA A 9 -6.10 -34.75 -0.81
N ALA A 10 -5.88 -33.66 -1.55
CA ALA A 10 -5.15 -33.62 -2.81
C ALA A 10 -4.59 -32.21 -3.05
N ARG A 11 -3.90 -31.98 -4.18
CA ARG A 11 -3.28 -30.71 -4.55
C ARG A 11 -4.00 -30.09 -5.76
N PRO A 12 -4.72 -28.97 -5.62
CA PRO A 12 -5.50 -28.37 -6.72
C PRO A 12 -4.64 -27.82 -7.86
N GLY A 13 -3.40 -27.43 -7.57
CA GLY A 13 -2.48 -26.76 -8.50
C GLY A 13 -2.63 -25.23 -8.49
N GLY A 14 -1.52 -24.52 -8.56
CA GLY A 14 -1.43 -23.06 -8.46
C GLY A 14 -2.23 -22.34 -9.53
N SER A 15 -2.20 -22.82 -10.78
CA SER A 15 -3.01 -22.24 -11.86
C SER A 15 -4.51 -22.28 -11.56
N ALA A 16 -5.02 -23.39 -11.01
CA ALA A 16 -6.43 -23.56 -10.73
C ALA A 16 -6.86 -22.71 -9.52
N ILE A 17 -6.02 -22.65 -8.48
CA ILE A 17 -6.23 -21.80 -7.31
C ILE A 17 -6.31 -20.34 -7.73
N ARG A 18 -5.39 -19.89 -8.59
CA ARG A 18 -5.38 -18.51 -9.08
C ARG A 18 -6.59 -18.21 -9.96
N ALA A 19 -6.96 -19.12 -10.86
CA ALA A 19 -8.15 -18.98 -11.70
C ALA A 19 -9.45 -18.97 -10.89
N ALA A 20 -9.49 -19.64 -9.73
CA ALA A 20 -10.60 -19.61 -8.79
C ALA A 20 -10.66 -18.33 -7.93
N GLY A 21 -9.70 -17.42 -8.08
CA GLY A 21 -9.69 -16.12 -7.42
C GLY A 21 -9.00 -16.07 -6.05
N TYR A 22 -8.21 -17.08 -5.69
CA TYR A 22 -7.46 -17.12 -4.43
C TYR A 22 -6.01 -16.64 -4.61
N ASP A 23 -5.47 -16.01 -3.58
CA ASP A 23 -4.17 -15.32 -3.59
C ASP A 23 -3.07 -16.05 -2.81
N PHE A 24 -3.44 -16.94 -1.89
CA PHE A 24 -2.49 -17.67 -1.06
C PHE A 24 -3.02 -19.04 -0.67
N VAL A 25 -2.13 -19.85 -0.11
CA VAL A 25 -2.48 -21.13 0.51
C VAL A 25 -1.81 -21.28 1.88
N VAL A 26 -2.50 -21.92 2.81
CA VAL A 26 -1.91 -22.42 4.04
C VAL A 26 -1.63 -23.91 3.86
N ARG A 27 -0.36 -24.31 3.90
CA ARG A 27 0.07 -25.65 3.50
C ARG A 27 0.73 -26.40 4.63
N TYR A 28 0.37 -27.67 4.76
CA TYR A 28 0.89 -28.54 5.78
C TYR A 28 2.32 -28.97 5.47
N LEU A 29 3.16 -28.92 6.50
CA LEU A 29 4.54 -29.39 6.48
C LEU A 29 4.67 -30.80 7.09
N SER A 30 3.54 -31.43 7.41
CA SER A 30 3.41 -32.76 7.99
C SER A 30 2.76 -33.75 7.00
N ASP A 31 3.10 -35.03 7.13
CA ASP A 31 2.52 -36.10 6.33
C ASP A 31 1.11 -36.46 6.85
N GLY A 32 0.15 -36.57 5.92
CA GLY A 32 -1.22 -37.00 6.19
C GLY A 32 -1.44 -38.50 6.01
N GLY A 33 -0.39 -39.23 5.62
CA GLY A 33 -0.42 -40.66 5.33
C GLY A 33 -1.36 -41.01 4.17
N PRO A 34 -1.77 -42.29 4.06
CA PRO A 34 -2.63 -42.74 2.98
C PRO A 34 -4.03 -42.10 2.97
N ALA A 35 -4.51 -41.58 4.10
CA ALA A 35 -5.82 -40.96 4.22
C ALA A 35 -5.86 -39.55 3.63
N LEU A 36 -4.75 -38.80 3.71
CA LEU A 36 -4.62 -37.43 3.23
C LEU A 36 -3.32 -37.27 2.42
N PRO A 37 -3.24 -37.90 1.23
CA PRO A 37 -2.00 -37.94 0.43
C PRO A 37 -1.59 -36.57 -0.12
N GLY A 38 -2.48 -35.58 -0.11
CA GLY A 38 -2.21 -34.20 -0.47
C GLY A 38 -1.70 -33.32 0.67
N LYS A 39 -1.68 -33.80 1.93
CA LYS A 39 -1.41 -32.97 3.11
C LYS A 39 -0.03 -32.34 3.00
N LEU A 40 1.02 -33.16 2.89
CA LEU A 40 2.41 -32.71 2.83
C LEU A 40 2.69 -31.83 1.60
N LEU A 41 3.14 -30.60 1.84
CA LEU A 41 3.69 -29.72 0.81
C LEU A 41 4.94 -30.33 0.19
N THR A 42 5.02 -30.37 -1.14
CA THR A 42 6.20 -30.86 -1.86
C THR A 42 6.98 -29.73 -2.53
N PRO A 43 8.27 -29.91 -2.86
CA PRO A 43 9.04 -28.92 -3.61
C PRO A 43 8.42 -28.56 -4.96
N ASP A 44 7.89 -29.55 -5.69
CA ASP A 44 7.23 -29.34 -6.98
C ASP A 44 5.94 -28.52 -6.85
N GLU A 45 5.13 -28.83 -5.84
CA GLU A 45 3.93 -28.05 -5.52
C GLU A 45 4.27 -26.61 -5.13
N ALA A 46 5.27 -26.42 -4.26
CA ALA A 46 5.71 -25.09 -3.86
C ALA A 46 6.24 -24.26 -5.05
N ALA A 47 6.94 -24.91 -5.98
CA ALA A 47 7.38 -24.27 -7.22
C ALA A 47 6.19 -23.88 -8.12
N ASP A 48 5.21 -24.78 -8.29
CA ASP A 48 4.00 -24.53 -9.06
C ASP A 48 3.16 -23.37 -8.48
N LEU A 49 2.96 -23.33 -7.17
CA LEU A 49 2.24 -22.25 -6.49
C LEU A 49 2.92 -20.89 -6.73
N ARG A 50 4.23 -20.80 -6.53
CA ARG A 50 5.00 -19.57 -6.77
C ARG A 50 4.98 -19.14 -8.23
N ALA A 51 5.10 -20.08 -9.16
CA ALA A 51 5.06 -19.78 -10.60
C ALA A 51 3.72 -19.14 -11.02
N HIS A 52 2.64 -19.41 -10.29
CA HIS A 52 1.31 -18.84 -10.53
C HIS A 52 0.96 -17.67 -9.59
N GLY A 53 1.94 -17.14 -8.85
CA GLY A 53 1.74 -15.98 -7.96
C GLY A 53 0.86 -16.28 -6.75
N VAL A 54 0.80 -17.54 -6.31
CA VAL A 54 0.08 -17.95 -5.10
C VAL A 54 1.06 -17.98 -3.93
N SER A 55 0.86 -17.11 -2.94
CA SER A 55 1.73 -17.07 -1.75
C SER A 55 1.53 -18.33 -0.87
N ILE A 56 2.56 -18.71 -0.12
CA ILE A 56 2.54 -19.91 0.73
C ILE A 56 2.72 -19.51 2.19
N VAL A 57 1.88 -20.06 3.07
CA VAL A 57 1.98 -19.97 4.53
C VAL A 57 2.21 -21.37 5.09
N SER A 58 3.02 -21.50 6.13
CA SER A 58 3.36 -22.79 6.74
C SER A 58 2.43 -23.16 7.88
N ASN A 59 1.88 -24.38 7.80
CA ASN A 59 1.13 -25.02 8.87
C ASN A 59 1.77 -26.36 9.27
N TRP A 60 1.67 -26.73 10.55
CA TRP A 60 2.06 -28.03 11.07
C TRP A 60 0.94 -28.65 11.89
N GLU A 61 0.52 -29.84 11.49
CA GLU A 61 -0.48 -30.63 12.20
C GLU A 61 -0.31 -32.12 11.88
N THR A 62 0.04 -32.93 12.87
CA THR A 62 0.08 -34.40 12.73
C THR A 62 -1.22 -35.05 13.20
N THR A 63 -1.68 -34.69 14.39
CA THR A 63 -2.98 -35.07 14.97
C THR A 63 -3.61 -33.84 15.58
N ALA A 64 -4.93 -33.86 15.70
CA ALA A 64 -5.71 -32.72 16.19
C ALA A 64 -5.22 -32.19 17.54
N ASP A 65 -4.99 -33.10 18.48
CA ASP A 65 -4.62 -32.82 19.87
C ASP A 65 -3.11 -32.90 20.15
N ARG A 66 -2.27 -32.90 19.11
CA ARG A 66 -0.81 -33.08 19.21
C ARG A 66 -0.16 -32.12 20.22
N MET A 67 -0.67 -30.90 20.34
CA MET A 67 -0.14 -29.90 21.27
C MET A 67 -0.24 -30.33 22.74
N LEU A 68 -1.10 -31.29 23.09
CA LEU A 68 -1.22 -31.81 24.45
C LEU A 68 -0.01 -32.63 24.91
N ASP A 69 0.83 -33.09 23.97
CA ASP A 69 2.09 -33.79 24.28
C ASP A 69 3.18 -32.85 24.81
N GLY A 70 2.94 -31.54 24.80
CA GLY A 70 3.76 -30.54 25.45
C GLY A 70 5.12 -30.30 24.78
N HIS A 71 6.07 -29.83 25.60
CA HIS A 71 7.31 -29.21 25.14
C HIS A 71 8.14 -30.06 24.17
N ASP A 72 8.43 -31.31 24.51
CA ASP A 72 9.31 -32.16 23.68
C ASP A 72 8.69 -32.50 22.32
N ALA A 73 7.36 -32.60 22.26
CA ALA A 73 6.63 -32.73 21.00
C ALA A 73 6.79 -31.45 20.15
N GLY A 74 6.64 -30.28 20.76
CA GLY A 74 6.87 -29.00 20.08
C GLY A 74 8.28 -28.86 19.50
N VAL A 75 9.30 -29.29 20.24
CA VAL A 75 10.70 -29.32 19.76
C VAL A 75 10.85 -30.25 18.55
N ALA A 76 10.31 -31.47 18.63
CA ALA A 76 10.43 -32.47 17.57
C ALA A 76 9.75 -32.00 16.28
N ASP A 77 8.52 -31.49 16.44
CA ASP A 77 7.66 -31.05 15.35
C ASP A 77 8.22 -29.79 14.68
N ALA A 78 8.69 -28.80 15.45
CA ALA A 78 9.31 -27.60 14.88
C ALA A 78 10.58 -27.89 14.06
N ARG A 79 11.39 -28.87 14.48
CA ARG A 79 12.55 -29.31 13.71
C ARG A 79 12.14 -29.94 12.37
N LEU A 80 11.05 -30.71 12.35
CA LEU A 80 10.53 -31.31 11.13
C LEU A 80 9.91 -30.26 10.22
N ALA A 81 9.09 -29.36 10.77
CA ALA A 81 8.47 -28.25 10.07
C ALA A 81 9.53 -27.39 9.37
N LEU A 82 10.56 -26.93 10.10
CA LEU A 82 11.63 -26.12 9.52
C LEU A 82 12.36 -26.85 8.38
N ARG A 83 12.67 -28.14 8.56
CA ARG A 83 13.31 -28.94 7.50
C ARG A 83 12.43 -29.01 6.25
N GLN A 84 11.13 -29.27 6.42
CA GLN A 84 10.21 -29.39 5.29
C GLN A 84 10.01 -28.04 4.60
N ALA A 85 9.84 -26.95 5.36
CA ALA A 85 9.73 -25.61 4.81
C ALA A 85 10.94 -25.27 3.93
N LEU A 86 12.16 -25.48 4.44
CA LEU A 86 13.40 -25.23 3.70
C LEU A 86 13.53 -26.12 2.46
N ALA A 87 13.15 -27.41 2.54
CA ALA A 87 13.16 -28.31 1.40
C ALA A 87 12.23 -27.85 0.26
N CYS A 88 11.14 -27.16 0.60
CA CYS A 88 10.19 -26.59 -0.35
C CYS A 88 10.56 -25.16 -0.83
N GLY A 89 11.73 -24.65 -0.42
CA GLY A 89 12.18 -23.29 -0.76
C GLY A 89 11.54 -22.19 0.08
N GLY A 90 11.00 -22.54 1.26
CA GLY A 90 10.60 -21.60 2.29
C GLY A 90 11.79 -20.97 3.01
N ARG A 91 11.50 -20.16 4.02
CA ARG A 91 12.50 -19.38 4.75
C ARG A 91 12.41 -19.63 6.24
N ALA A 92 13.55 -19.53 6.94
CA ALA A 92 13.63 -19.72 8.39
C ALA A 92 13.15 -18.50 9.19
N ASP A 93 12.99 -17.34 8.55
CA ASP A 93 12.53 -16.09 9.18
C ASP A 93 11.04 -15.82 8.96
N ARG A 94 10.28 -16.88 8.67
CA ARG A 94 8.83 -16.84 8.49
C ARG A 94 8.17 -17.84 9.43
N PRO A 95 6.95 -17.56 9.91
CA PRO A 95 6.34 -18.37 10.95
C PRO A 95 5.85 -19.72 10.45
N VAL A 96 5.76 -20.66 11.40
CA VAL A 96 4.96 -21.87 11.26
C VAL A 96 3.79 -21.78 12.23
N TYR A 97 2.57 -21.94 11.72
CA TYR A 97 1.39 -22.10 12.54
C TYR A 97 1.30 -23.56 13.00
N PHE A 98 1.22 -23.79 14.30
CA PHE A 98 1.00 -25.11 14.88
C PHE A 98 -0.45 -25.26 15.32
N SER A 99 -1.09 -26.36 14.95
CA SER A 99 -2.53 -26.54 15.11
C SER A 99 -2.95 -27.17 16.44
N ALA A 100 -3.80 -26.47 17.18
CA ALA A 100 -4.72 -27.02 18.17
C ALA A 100 -6.08 -27.25 17.48
N ASP A 101 -6.19 -28.30 16.68
CA ASP A 101 -7.33 -28.58 15.81
C ASP A 101 -8.47 -29.33 16.55
N PHE A 102 -8.87 -28.79 17.69
CA PHE A 102 -9.92 -29.36 18.56
C PHE A 102 -10.52 -28.29 19.48
N ASP A 103 -11.65 -28.62 20.11
CA ASP A 103 -12.31 -27.76 21.12
C ASP A 103 -11.54 -27.81 22.45
N ALA A 104 -10.43 -27.06 22.53
CA ALA A 104 -9.52 -27.09 23.66
C ALA A 104 -10.12 -26.44 24.92
N THR A 105 -10.15 -27.20 26.02
CA THR A 105 -10.61 -26.70 27.32
C THR A 105 -9.58 -25.77 27.97
N PRO A 106 -9.98 -24.93 28.96
CA PRO A 106 -9.04 -24.09 29.69
C PRO A 106 -7.90 -24.86 30.37
N GLU A 107 -8.16 -26.07 30.88
CA GLU A 107 -7.17 -26.91 31.57
C GLU A 107 -6.09 -27.44 30.61
N GLN A 108 -6.41 -27.52 29.32
CA GLN A 108 -5.49 -27.95 28.28
C GLN A 108 -4.55 -26.84 27.80
N GLN A 109 -4.69 -25.61 28.29
CA GLN A 109 -3.83 -24.51 27.87
C GLN A 109 -2.37 -24.71 28.29
N THR A 110 -2.13 -25.25 29.49
CA THR A 110 -0.75 -25.44 30.00
C THR A 110 0.09 -26.32 29.07
N PRO A 111 -0.36 -27.52 28.63
CA PRO A 111 0.42 -28.30 27.67
C PRO A 111 0.48 -27.64 26.27
N ILE A 112 -0.56 -26.93 25.82
CA ILE A 112 -0.53 -26.17 24.55
C ILE A 112 0.58 -25.12 24.56
N ASP A 113 0.67 -24.31 25.62
CA ASP A 113 1.72 -23.29 25.77
C ASP A 113 3.10 -23.95 25.86
N ALA A 114 3.22 -25.06 26.60
CA ALA A 114 4.48 -25.80 26.69
C ALA A 114 4.93 -26.33 25.32
N TYR A 115 4.02 -26.83 24.48
CA TYR A 115 4.31 -27.22 23.11
C TYR A 115 4.82 -26.05 22.28
N LEU A 116 4.15 -24.89 22.34
CA LEU A 116 4.57 -23.69 21.62
C LEU A 116 5.94 -23.19 22.10
N ASP A 117 6.23 -23.29 23.40
CA ASP A 117 7.54 -22.99 23.97
C ASP A 117 8.63 -23.93 23.43
N GLY A 118 8.32 -25.22 23.33
CA GLY A 118 9.18 -26.20 22.67
C GLY A 118 9.49 -25.81 21.22
N ALA A 119 8.46 -25.44 20.46
CA ALA A 119 8.64 -24.97 19.09
C ALA A 119 9.48 -23.69 19.01
N ALA A 120 9.27 -22.74 19.92
CA ALA A 120 10.02 -21.48 19.99
C ALA A 120 11.50 -21.70 20.30
N SER A 121 11.86 -22.75 21.04
CA SER A 121 13.27 -23.10 21.29
C SER A 121 14.04 -23.48 20.01
N VAL A 122 13.33 -23.84 18.94
CA VAL A 122 13.89 -24.23 17.64
C VAL A 122 13.78 -23.10 16.61
N LEU A 123 12.60 -22.49 16.48
CA LEU A 123 12.30 -21.50 15.44
C LEU A 123 12.60 -20.06 15.88
N GLY A 124 12.76 -19.83 17.19
CA GLY A 124 12.65 -18.52 17.81
C GLY A 124 11.18 -18.12 18.00
N ARG A 125 10.86 -17.49 19.14
CA ARG A 125 9.48 -17.09 19.48
C ARG A 125 8.79 -16.26 18.39
N ALA A 126 9.54 -15.39 17.71
CA ALA A 126 9.03 -14.54 16.64
C ALA A 126 8.47 -15.31 15.43
N ASN A 127 8.79 -16.61 15.28
CA ASN A 127 8.34 -17.45 14.17
C ASN A 127 7.33 -18.52 14.60
N VAL A 128 6.76 -18.42 15.82
CA VAL A 128 5.77 -19.39 16.31
C VAL A 128 4.37 -18.80 16.18
N GLY A 129 3.54 -19.48 15.39
CA GLY A 129 2.11 -19.24 15.28
C GLY A 129 1.28 -20.37 15.87
N ILE A 130 0.04 -20.04 16.21
CA ILE A 130 -0.98 -21.01 16.64
C ILE A 130 -2.19 -20.96 15.70
N TYR A 131 -2.69 -22.13 15.32
CA TYR A 131 -4.02 -22.32 14.74
C TYR A 131 -4.97 -22.92 15.78
N GLY A 132 -6.22 -22.46 15.80
CA GLY A 132 -7.29 -23.08 16.60
C GLY A 132 -8.49 -22.17 16.80
N GLY A 133 -9.40 -22.61 17.68
CA GLY A 133 -10.53 -21.78 18.12
C GLY A 133 -10.08 -20.56 18.93
N TYR A 134 -11.00 -19.61 19.14
CA TYR A 134 -10.73 -18.33 19.83
C TYR A 134 -9.99 -18.50 21.16
N TRP A 135 -10.44 -19.42 22.02
CA TRP A 135 -9.94 -19.55 23.38
C TRP A 135 -8.47 -19.97 23.50
N PRO A 136 -8.00 -21.08 22.88
CA PRO A 136 -6.59 -21.46 22.93
C PRO A 136 -5.69 -20.44 22.24
N VAL A 137 -6.13 -19.86 21.12
CA VAL A 137 -5.38 -18.82 20.40
C VAL A 137 -5.20 -17.58 21.27
N SER A 138 -6.29 -17.04 21.83
CA SER A 138 -6.26 -15.81 22.61
C SER A 138 -5.37 -15.94 23.86
N ARG A 139 -5.49 -17.07 24.59
CA ARG A 139 -4.65 -17.34 25.76
C ARG A 139 -3.17 -17.54 25.41
N ALA A 140 -2.86 -18.21 24.30
CA ALA A 140 -1.48 -18.36 23.86
C ALA A 140 -0.83 -17.01 23.47
N LEU A 141 -1.60 -16.10 22.87
CA LEU A 141 -1.13 -14.73 22.59
C LEU A 141 -0.94 -13.92 23.88
N ASP A 142 -1.88 -14.01 24.84
CA ASP A 142 -1.78 -13.32 26.13
C ASP A 142 -0.58 -13.79 26.95
N ALA A 143 -0.28 -15.10 26.90
CA ALA A 143 0.90 -15.69 27.53
C ALA A 143 2.21 -15.37 26.78
N GLY A 144 2.14 -14.85 25.56
CA GLY A 144 3.30 -14.67 24.69
C GLY A 144 3.90 -15.99 24.19
N ALA A 145 3.14 -17.09 24.23
CA ALA A 145 3.52 -18.40 23.71
C ALA A 145 3.45 -18.45 22.17
N ALA A 146 2.62 -17.62 21.54
CA ALA A 146 2.62 -17.43 20.09
C ALA A 146 2.65 -15.93 19.75
N VAL A 147 3.17 -15.63 18.55
CA VAL A 147 3.17 -14.27 17.98
C VAL A 147 2.17 -14.15 16.83
N TRP A 148 1.93 -15.27 16.14
CA TRP A 148 1.04 -15.31 14.98
C TRP A 148 -0.21 -16.11 15.31
N ALA A 149 -1.37 -15.64 14.85
CA ALA A 149 -2.65 -16.27 15.08
C ALA A 149 -3.41 -16.53 13.77
N TRP A 150 -3.81 -17.78 13.60
CA TRP A 150 -4.74 -18.24 12.57
C TRP A 150 -5.96 -18.81 13.28
N GLN A 151 -7.04 -18.02 13.33
CA GLN A 151 -8.24 -18.43 14.06
C GLN A 151 -9.22 -19.12 13.12
N THR A 152 -9.86 -20.21 13.56
CA THR A 152 -11.00 -20.80 12.86
C THR A 152 -12.34 -20.38 13.48
N ASP A 153 -13.39 -20.27 12.66
CA ASP A 153 -14.78 -20.12 13.16
C ASP A 153 -15.19 -21.31 14.05
N ALA A 154 -14.66 -22.50 13.76
CA ALA A 154 -14.88 -23.69 14.58
C ALA A 154 -14.39 -23.44 16.01
N TRP A 155 -15.16 -23.90 17.00
CA TRP A 155 -14.83 -23.78 18.43
C TRP A 155 -14.67 -22.34 18.96
N SER A 156 -14.95 -21.32 18.14
CA SER A 156 -14.84 -19.90 18.53
C SER A 156 -16.12 -19.34 19.13
N GLY A 157 -17.27 -20.00 18.95
CA GLY A 157 -18.56 -19.55 19.49
C GLY A 157 -18.92 -18.11 19.08
N GLY A 158 -18.49 -17.67 17.90
CA GLY A 158 -18.68 -16.31 17.38
C GLY A 158 -17.71 -15.24 17.92
N HIS A 159 -16.74 -15.62 18.77
CA HIS A 159 -15.70 -14.70 19.24
C HIS A 159 -14.64 -14.49 18.17
N VAL A 160 -14.02 -13.31 18.18
CA VAL A 160 -13.05 -12.89 17.18
C VAL A 160 -11.80 -12.36 17.89
N GLU A 161 -10.67 -13.01 17.66
CA GLU A 161 -9.35 -12.56 18.13
C GLU A 161 -8.86 -11.45 17.18
N THR A 162 -8.77 -10.24 17.70
CA THR A 162 -8.45 -9.04 16.91
C THR A 162 -6.97 -8.99 16.51
N ARG A 163 -6.11 -9.79 17.15
CA ARG A 163 -4.68 -9.94 16.82
C ARG A 163 -4.41 -11.00 15.75
N ARG A 164 -5.43 -11.70 15.22
CA ARG A 164 -5.24 -12.75 14.21
C ARG A 164 -4.75 -12.16 12.88
N GLN A 165 -3.84 -12.86 12.22
CA GLN A 165 -3.39 -12.52 10.87
C GLN A 165 -4.18 -13.29 9.81
N LEU A 166 -4.65 -14.48 10.16
CA LEU A 166 -5.45 -15.35 9.31
C LEU A 166 -6.75 -15.75 10.00
N HIS A 167 -7.80 -15.92 9.20
CA HIS A 167 -9.11 -16.39 9.62
C HIS A 167 -9.59 -17.51 8.71
N GLN A 168 -9.72 -18.73 9.23
CA GLN A 168 -10.39 -19.82 8.53
C GLN A 168 -11.90 -19.73 8.78
N THR A 169 -12.65 -19.56 7.70
CA THR A 169 -14.11 -19.50 7.74
C THR A 169 -14.73 -20.90 7.77
N THR A 170 -16.02 -21.00 8.09
CA THR A 170 -16.78 -22.27 7.89
C THR A 170 -17.04 -22.64 6.41
N ARG A 171 -16.62 -21.82 5.46
CA ARG A 171 -16.89 -22.05 4.03
C ARG A 171 -15.87 -23.03 3.44
N GLN A 172 -16.39 -23.98 2.66
CA GLN A 172 -15.60 -24.86 1.80
C GLN A 172 -15.88 -24.60 0.34
N VAL A 173 -14.87 -24.82 -0.51
CA VAL A 173 -14.98 -24.77 -1.96
C VAL A 173 -14.31 -25.98 -2.60
N THR A 174 -14.67 -26.28 -3.85
CA THR A 174 -13.97 -27.29 -4.64
C THR A 174 -13.20 -26.62 -5.78
N VAL A 175 -11.88 -26.74 -5.76
CA VAL A 175 -10.99 -26.22 -6.81
C VAL A 175 -10.30 -27.40 -7.47
N ASN A 176 -10.47 -27.53 -8.79
CA ASN A 176 -9.90 -28.63 -9.58
C ASN A 176 -10.19 -30.04 -8.98
N GLY A 177 -11.42 -30.24 -8.49
CA GLY A 177 -11.85 -31.51 -7.88
C GLY A 177 -11.39 -31.73 -6.43
N VAL A 178 -10.72 -30.76 -5.81
CA VAL A 178 -10.21 -30.85 -4.43
C VAL A 178 -11.02 -29.95 -3.50
N VAL A 179 -11.54 -30.50 -2.41
CA VAL A 179 -12.20 -29.73 -1.34
C VAL A 179 -11.13 -28.96 -0.57
N CYS A 180 -11.37 -27.66 -0.40
CA CYS A 180 -10.50 -26.74 0.29
C CYS A 180 -11.32 -25.91 1.28
N ASP A 181 -10.75 -25.66 2.45
CA ASP A 181 -11.26 -24.70 3.42
C ASP A 181 -10.83 -23.29 3.00
N VAL A 182 -11.64 -22.30 3.35
CA VAL A 182 -11.44 -20.91 2.92
C VAL A 182 -10.85 -20.09 4.05
N ASP A 183 -9.74 -19.43 3.74
CA ASP A 183 -9.06 -18.48 4.62
C ASP A 183 -9.14 -17.03 4.13
N GLU A 184 -9.09 -16.11 5.08
CA GLU A 184 -8.99 -14.68 4.85
C GLU A 184 -7.79 -14.09 5.59
N ALA A 185 -7.02 -13.25 4.90
CA ALA A 185 -5.91 -12.51 5.51
C ALA A 185 -6.39 -11.16 6.07
N GLU A 186 -6.18 -10.97 7.37
CA GLU A 186 -6.57 -9.77 8.13
C GLU A 186 -5.50 -8.67 8.07
N THR A 187 -4.29 -9.03 7.65
CA THR A 187 -3.11 -8.15 7.63
C THR A 187 -2.32 -8.32 6.33
N ALA A 188 -1.41 -7.39 6.04
CA ALA A 188 -0.54 -7.48 4.86
C ALA A 188 0.60 -8.50 5.06
N ASP A 189 1.17 -8.56 6.26
CA ASP A 189 2.05 -9.65 6.71
C ASP A 189 1.24 -10.65 7.55
N PHE A 190 0.93 -11.79 6.94
CA PHE A 190 0.23 -12.90 7.58
C PHE A 190 1.08 -14.18 7.63
N GLY A 191 2.40 -14.03 7.60
CA GLY A 191 3.32 -15.16 7.68
C GLY A 191 3.67 -15.80 6.34
N GLN A 192 3.23 -15.23 5.21
CA GLN A 192 3.53 -15.74 3.87
C GLN A 192 5.02 -15.67 3.51
N TRP A 193 5.54 -16.67 2.80
CA TRP A 193 6.98 -16.83 2.52
C TRP A 193 7.60 -15.72 1.65
N ASP A 194 6.80 -15.09 0.81
CA ASP A 194 7.21 -14.03 -0.12
C ASP A 194 7.08 -12.63 0.48
N HIS A 195 6.63 -12.50 1.74
CA HIS A 195 6.62 -11.22 2.43
C HIS A 195 8.05 -10.73 2.66
N THR A 196 8.28 -9.44 2.40
CA THR A 196 9.53 -8.76 2.73
C THR A 196 9.21 -7.40 3.34
N ALA A 197 9.81 -7.07 4.49
CA ALA A 197 9.62 -5.78 5.15
C ALA A 197 10.02 -4.57 4.26
N ALA A 198 10.88 -4.81 3.27
CA ALA A 198 11.25 -3.81 2.26
C ALA A 198 10.06 -3.41 1.36
N ALA A 199 9.12 -4.32 1.08
CA ALA A 199 7.94 -4.03 0.28
C ALA A 199 6.99 -3.07 1.01
N GLU A 200 6.82 -3.22 2.32
CA GLU A 200 6.04 -2.28 3.15
C GLU A 200 6.71 -0.92 3.26
N THR A 201 8.04 -0.90 3.46
CA THR A 201 8.81 0.34 3.53
C THR A 201 8.75 1.12 2.21
N PHE A 202 8.84 0.42 1.08
CA PHE A 202 8.76 1.03 -0.24
C PHE A 202 7.35 1.55 -0.55
N ALA A 203 6.30 0.78 -0.23
CA ALA A 203 4.93 1.22 -0.40
C ALA A 203 4.61 2.46 0.46
N ALA A 204 5.02 2.46 1.73
CA ALA A 204 4.85 3.61 2.62
C ALA A 204 5.61 4.85 2.12
N ALA A 205 6.83 4.67 1.58
CA ALA A 205 7.61 5.75 0.99
C ALA A 205 6.95 6.32 -0.28
N GLN A 206 6.40 5.47 -1.14
CA GLN A 206 5.66 5.90 -2.34
C GLN A 206 4.40 6.69 -1.98
N ASP A 207 3.63 6.23 -0.99
CA ASP A 207 2.43 6.95 -0.53
C ASP A 207 2.77 8.30 0.10
N GLY A 208 3.88 8.37 0.85
CA GLY A 208 4.44 9.62 1.35
C GLY A 208 4.75 10.60 0.22
N LEU A 209 5.50 10.15 -0.79
CA LEU A 209 5.85 10.96 -1.96
C LEU A 209 4.60 11.44 -2.74
N LEU A 210 3.61 10.57 -2.93
CA LEU A 210 2.36 10.94 -3.62
C LEU A 210 1.55 11.97 -2.83
N ARG A 211 1.52 11.87 -1.50
CA ARG A 211 0.89 12.88 -0.64
C ARG A 211 1.59 14.21 -0.79
N ASP A 212 2.92 14.22 -0.73
CA ASP A 212 3.71 15.45 -0.84
C ASP A 212 3.51 16.14 -2.19
N ILE A 213 3.52 15.37 -3.29
CA ILE A 213 3.23 15.90 -4.64
C ILE A 213 1.83 16.52 -4.69
N ARG A 214 0.82 15.87 -4.11
CA ARG A 214 -0.56 16.40 -4.09
C ARG A 214 -0.65 17.72 -3.32
N VAL A 215 0.06 17.82 -2.19
CA VAL A 215 0.12 19.06 -1.40
C VAL A 215 0.80 20.17 -2.21
N GLN A 216 1.97 19.89 -2.81
CA GLN A 216 2.68 20.88 -3.62
C GLN A 216 1.86 21.36 -4.82
N VAL A 217 1.14 20.46 -5.50
CA VAL A 217 0.25 20.83 -6.61
C VAL A 217 -0.89 21.72 -6.12
N ALA A 218 -1.50 21.41 -4.98
CA ALA A 218 -2.57 22.24 -4.41
C ALA A 218 -2.08 23.64 -4.03
N GLU A 219 -0.89 23.76 -3.44
CA GLU A 219 -0.26 25.04 -3.13
C GLU A 219 0.06 25.85 -4.39
N LEU A 220 0.61 25.20 -5.42
CA LEU A 220 0.93 25.86 -6.69
C LEU A 220 -0.34 26.39 -7.39
N LEU A 221 -1.43 25.63 -7.33
CA LEU A 221 -2.73 26.05 -7.87
C LEU A 221 -3.31 27.25 -7.10
N ALA A 222 -3.12 27.30 -5.77
CA ALA A 222 -3.52 28.45 -4.97
C ALA A 222 -2.73 29.71 -5.36
N GLN A 223 -1.41 29.60 -5.51
CA GLN A 223 -0.55 30.71 -5.96
C GLN A 223 -0.93 31.20 -7.35
N PHE A 224 -1.23 30.30 -8.28
CA PHE A 224 -1.67 30.68 -9.63
C PHE A 224 -3.02 31.42 -9.59
N SER A 225 -3.93 31.00 -8.72
CA SER A 225 -5.21 31.71 -8.54
C SER A 225 -5.01 33.12 -7.98
N GLU A 226 -4.08 33.30 -7.04
CA GLU A 226 -3.74 34.61 -6.46
C GLU A 226 -3.13 35.54 -7.52
N LEU A 227 -2.11 35.07 -8.25
CA LEU A 227 -1.51 35.81 -9.37
C LEU A 227 -2.54 36.25 -10.42
N ARG A 228 -3.50 35.38 -10.73
CA ARG A 228 -4.57 35.71 -11.69
C ARG A 228 -5.47 36.84 -11.18
N THR A 229 -5.74 36.88 -9.87
CA THR A 229 -6.48 37.99 -9.25
C THR A 229 -5.66 39.28 -9.31
N GLU A 230 -4.37 39.24 -8.96
CA GLU A 230 -3.49 40.41 -9.03
C GLU A 230 -3.39 40.99 -10.46
N ILE A 231 -3.27 40.12 -11.48
CA ILE A 231 -3.27 40.55 -12.87
C ILE A 231 -4.60 41.24 -13.22
N GLY A 232 -5.73 40.71 -12.78
CA GLY A 232 -7.04 41.33 -12.99
C GLY A 232 -7.16 42.72 -12.35
N ASP A 233 -6.65 42.89 -11.13
CA ASP A 233 -6.64 44.17 -10.43
C ASP A 233 -5.71 45.20 -11.12
N LEU A 234 -4.55 44.74 -11.62
CA LEU A 234 -3.64 45.55 -12.41
C LEU A 234 -4.24 45.99 -13.74
N GLU A 235 -4.91 45.08 -14.46
CA GLU A 235 -5.61 45.39 -15.71
C GLU A 235 -6.71 46.45 -15.49
N THR A 236 -7.45 46.33 -14.39
CA THR A 236 -8.46 47.31 -13.97
C THR A 236 -7.82 48.68 -13.69
N THR A 237 -6.73 48.69 -12.92
CA THR A 237 -5.99 49.93 -12.59
C THR A 237 -5.45 50.61 -13.85
N ILE A 238 -4.93 49.84 -14.81
CA ILE A 238 -4.44 50.35 -16.10
C ILE A 238 -5.60 50.96 -16.92
N ALA A 239 -6.77 50.31 -16.92
CA ALA A 239 -7.96 50.83 -17.62
C ALA A 239 -8.40 52.19 -17.03
N ASP A 240 -8.45 52.30 -15.70
CA ASP A 240 -8.80 53.54 -15.00
C ASP A 240 -7.80 54.67 -15.28
N LEU A 241 -6.49 54.37 -15.18
CA LEU A 241 -5.43 55.33 -15.51
C LEU A 241 -5.52 55.79 -16.97
N ARG A 242 -5.83 54.89 -17.91
CA ARG A 242 -6.01 55.25 -19.32
C ARG A 242 -7.20 56.20 -19.51
N HIS A 243 -8.32 55.94 -18.84
CA HIS A 243 -9.47 56.85 -18.84
C HIS A 243 -9.12 58.22 -18.27
N GLU A 244 -8.35 58.26 -17.19
CA GLU A 244 -7.93 59.50 -16.54
C GLU A 244 -6.98 60.33 -17.42
N VAL A 245 -5.99 59.68 -18.06
CA VAL A 245 -5.11 60.34 -19.03
C VAL A 245 -5.92 60.90 -20.21
N GLN A 246 -6.92 60.16 -20.71
CA GLN A 246 -7.77 60.63 -21.80
C GLN A 246 -8.60 61.86 -21.38
N ARG A 247 -9.13 61.86 -20.16
CA ARG A 247 -9.85 63.00 -19.57
C ARG A 247 -8.95 64.24 -19.45
N LEU A 248 -7.72 64.07 -18.98
CA LEU A 248 -6.74 65.16 -18.84
C LEU A 248 -6.21 65.66 -20.18
N SER A 249 -6.08 64.78 -21.17
CA SER A 249 -5.60 65.12 -22.53
C SER A 249 -6.66 65.80 -23.40
N HIS A 250 -7.96 65.63 -23.07
CA HIS A 250 -9.08 66.31 -23.72
C HIS A 250 -9.97 67.02 -22.68
N PRO A 251 -9.51 68.12 -22.07
CA PRO A 251 -10.33 68.84 -21.10
C PRO A 251 -11.56 69.46 -21.80
N GLN A 252 -12.75 68.97 -21.45
CA GLN A 252 -14.01 69.63 -21.82
C GLN A 252 -14.17 70.86 -20.92
N TRP A 253 -13.67 71.99 -21.41
CA TRP A 253 -13.79 73.26 -20.70
C TRP A 253 -15.27 73.68 -20.61
N PRO A 254 -15.77 74.11 -19.44
CA PRO A 254 -17.11 74.66 -19.31
C PRO A 254 -17.26 75.91 -20.19
N TRP A 255 -18.45 76.12 -20.75
CA TRP A 255 -18.74 77.36 -21.48
C TRP A 255 -18.59 78.57 -20.54
N PRO A 256 -17.90 79.66 -20.94
CA PRO A 256 -17.39 79.97 -22.28
C PRO A 256 -15.89 79.62 -22.50
N LEU A 257 -15.21 78.97 -21.54
CA LEU A 257 -13.77 78.65 -21.64
C LEU A 257 -13.45 77.65 -22.77
N SER A 258 -14.45 76.89 -23.25
CA SER A 258 -14.35 76.04 -24.44
C SER A 258 -14.02 76.78 -25.74
N LEU A 259 -14.23 78.10 -25.79
CA LEU A 259 -13.90 78.95 -26.95
C LEU A 259 -12.41 79.32 -27.02
N LEU A 260 -11.64 79.12 -25.94
CA LEU A 260 -10.19 79.43 -25.88
C LEU A 260 -9.30 78.26 -26.34
N GLY A 261 -9.86 77.06 -26.57
CA GLY A 261 -9.10 75.90 -27.08
C GLY A 261 -8.71 75.99 -28.56
N GLY A 262 -9.45 76.78 -29.36
CA GLY A 262 -9.12 77.06 -30.77
C GLY A 262 -7.83 77.87 -30.97
N PRO A 263 -7.59 78.97 -30.21
CA PRO A 263 -6.39 79.77 -30.39
C PRO A 263 -5.10 79.18 -29.80
N ALA A 264 -5.16 78.25 -28.83
CA ALA A 264 -3.96 77.65 -28.24
C ALA A 264 -3.18 76.76 -29.24
N HIS A 265 -3.88 76.08 -30.16
CA HIS A 265 -3.23 75.27 -31.20
C HIS A 265 -2.52 76.14 -32.25
N ALA A 266 -3.09 77.29 -32.59
CA ALA A 266 -2.50 78.25 -33.54
C ALA A 266 -1.25 78.96 -32.97
N ILE A 267 -1.21 79.23 -31.67
CA ILE A 267 -0.03 79.82 -30.99
C ILE A 267 1.10 78.78 -30.87
N ALA A 268 0.77 77.51 -30.59
CA ALA A 268 1.76 76.42 -30.56
C ALA A 268 2.37 76.15 -31.95
N GLU A 269 1.57 76.21 -33.02
CA GLU A 269 2.07 76.11 -34.41
C GLU A 269 2.95 77.31 -34.81
N GLN A 270 2.63 78.53 -34.37
CA GLN A 270 3.48 79.70 -34.63
C GLN A 270 4.80 79.67 -33.87
N LEU A 271 4.82 79.16 -32.63
CA LEU A 271 6.05 78.96 -31.86
C LEU A 271 6.95 77.87 -32.49
N ALA A 272 6.35 76.77 -32.99
CA ALA A 272 7.08 75.73 -33.70
C ALA A 272 7.67 76.19 -35.05
N ARG A 273 7.06 77.19 -35.71
CA ARG A 273 7.59 77.81 -36.94
C ARG A 273 8.74 78.80 -36.69
N LEU A 274 8.84 79.37 -35.49
CA LEU A 274 9.93 80.29 -35.10
C LEU A 274 11.20 79.55 -34.67
N ASP A 275 11.08 78.31 -34.20
CA ASP A 275 12.22 77.51 -33.72
C ASP A 275 12.92 76.70 -34.82
N GLY A 276 12.95 77.24 -36.03
CA GLY A 276 13.62 76.64 -37.19
C GLY A 276 15.09 76.33 -36.93
N ARG A 277 15.39 75.07 -36.63
CA ARG A 277 16.69 74.41 -36.88
C ARG A 277 16.47 73.04 -37.50
N GLN A 278 17.09 72.86 -38.68
CA GLN A 278 17.04 71.70 -39.57
C GLN A 278 17.44 70.37 -38.91
N PRO A 279 16.97 69.22 -39.46
CA PRO A 279 17.28 67.90 -38.95
C PRO A 279 18.66 67.43 -39.44
N LEU A 280 19.42 66.75 -38.57
CA LEU A 280 20.53 65.90 -38.99
C LEU A 280 20.07 64.44 -39.07
N SER A 281 20.30 63.88 -40.25
CA SER A 281 20.10 62.51 -40.68
C SER A 281 20.95 61.48 -39.92
N GLY A 282 20.43 60.24 -39.85
CA GLY A 282 21.19 59.02 -39.58
C GLY A 282 20.44 58.10 -38.61
N ALA A 283 20.38 56.78 -38.72
CA ALA A 283 20.86 55.82 -39.70
C ALA A 283 20.18 54.48 -39.34
N ARG A 284 19.98 53.63 -40.36
CA ARG A 284 19.55 52.22 -40.23
C ARG A 284 20.53 51.41 -39.37
N HIS A 285 20.03 50.27 -38.86
CA HIS A 285 20.65 48.93 -38.64
C HIS A 285 20.18 48.38 -37.28
N SER A 286 19.93 47.10 -37.03
CA SER A 286 19.82 45.86 -37.82
C SER A 286 19.33 44.79 -36.84
N ASN A 287 18.47 43.87 -37.30
CA ASN A 287 18.20 42.62 -36.60
C ASN A 287 19.49 41.84 -36.36
N GLY A 288 19.66 41.30 -35.15
CA GLY A 288 20.74 40.39 -34.78
C GLY A 288 20.19 39.29 -33.89
N GLU A 289 19.95 38.14 -34.50
CA GLU A 289 19.72 36.85 -33.86
C GLU A 289 20.88 36.48 -32.91
N ARG A 290 20.56 35.85 -31.79
CA ARG A 290 21.54 35.10 -30.99
C ARG A 290 20.88 33.87 -30.37
N ALA A 291 21.16 32.73 -30.97
CA ALA A 291 21.15 31.42 -30.32
C ALA A 291 22.55 31.17 -29.72
N GLN A 292 22.61 30.55 -28.53
CA GLN A 292 23.63 29.58 -28.07
C GLN A 292 23.34 29.22 -26.59
N GLU A 293 22.95 27.97 -26.34
CA GLU A 293 23.80 26.85 -25.88
C GLU A 293 24.15 26.93 -24.39
N TRP A 294 23.56 26.02 -23.61
CA TRP A 294 24.16 25.51 -22.38
C TRP A 294 24.19 23.98 -22.46
N ARG A 295 25.40 23.44 -22.29
CA ARG A 295 25.71 22.04 -21.99
C ARG A 295 25.29 21.69 -20.58
#